data_AF-E7CIG1-F1
#
_entry.id   AF-E7CIG1-F1
#
_cell.length_a   1.000
_cell.length_b   1.000
_cell.length_c   1.000
_cell.angle_alpha   90.00
_cell.angle_beta   90.00
_cell.angle_gamma   90.00
#
_symmetry.space_group_name_H-M   'P 1'
#
loop_
_entity.id
_entity.type
_entity.pdbx_description
1 polymer ?
#
loop_
_entity_poly.entity_id
_entity_poly.type
_entity_poly.pdbx_seq_one_letter_code
_entity_poly.pdbx_strand_id
1 'polypeptide(L)'
;ESKVFYLKMKGDYYRYLAEVATGDARNTVVEDSKKAYQEAFDIAKSKMQPTHPIRLGLALNFSVFCYEIINSPARACHLAKQAFDD
;
A
#
# COMPACT_ATOMS: atom_id res chain seq x y z
N GLU A 1 -8.82 0.43 14.07
CA GLU A 1 -8.83 -0.57 12.97
C GLU A 1 -9.52 -0.07 11.71
N SER A 2 -10.76 0.43 11.78
CA SER A 2 -11.54 0.86 10.60
C SER A 2 -10.84 1.92 9.73
N LYS A 3 -10.14 2.90 10.33
CA LYS A 3 -9.38 3.91 9.57
C LYS A 3 -8.32 3.28 8.65
N VAL A 4 -7.54 2.31 9.16
CA VAL A 4 -6.53 1.60 8.37
C VAL A 4 -7.18 0.80 7.25
N PHE A 5 -8.30 0.14 7.54
CA PHE A 5 -9.06 -0.62 6.54
C PHE A 5 -9.53 0.26 5.39
N TYR A 6 -10.15 1.40 5.68
CA TYR A 6 -10.64 2.31 4.63
C TYR A 6 -9.50 3.00 3.86
N LEU A 7 -8.40 3.35 4.52
CA LEU A 7 -7.21 3.89 3.82
C LEU A 7 -6.56 2.83 2.92
N LYS A 8 -6.46 1.58 3.38
CA LYS A 8 -6.02 0.45 2.55
C LYS A 8 -6.91 0.31 1.31
N MET A 9 -8.23 0.28 1.50
CA MET A 9 -9.18 0.22 0.37
C MET A 9 -8.99 1.41 -0.57
N LYS A 10 -8.86 2.63 -0.05
CA LYS A 10 -8.58 3.83 -0.86
C LYS A 10 -7.32 3.65 -1.70
N GLY A 11 -6.23 3.15 -1.10
CA GLY A 11 -4.99 2.81 -1.80
C GLY A 11 -5.19 1.76 -2.90
N ASP A 12 -5.95 0.70 -2.60
CA ASP A 12 -6.29 -0.38 -3.55
C ASP A 12 -7.07 0.15 -4.76
N TYR A 13 -8.10 0.97 -4.56
CA TYR A 13 -8.88 1.54 -5.66
C TYR A 13 -8.07 2.50 -6.52
N TYR A 14 -7.23 3.35 -5.93
CA TYR A 14 -6.30 4.16 -6.73
C TYR A 14 -5.27 3.31 -7.45
N ARG A 15 -4.81 2.19 -6.88
CA ARG A 15 -3.94 1.25 -7.59
C ARG A 15 -4.62 0.66 -8.82
N TYR A 16 -5.88 0.19 -8.71
CA TYR A 16 -6.64 -0.30 -9.85
C TYR A 16 -6.85 0.78 -10.92
N LEU A 17 -7.10 2.03 -10.50
CA LEU A 17 -7.15 3.16 -11.43
C LEU A 17 -5.80 3.41 -12.09
N ALA A 18 -4.68 3.26 -11.36
CA ALA A 18 -3.34 3.42 -11.92
C ALA A 18 -3.07 2.39 -13.01
N GLU A 19 -3.50 1.13 -12.84
CA GLU A 19 -3.32 0.04 -13.81
C GLU A 19 -3.90 0.37 -15.19
N VAL A 20 -4.98 1.15 -15.26
CA VAL A 20 -5.64 1.54 -16.53
C VAL A 20 -5.38 2.99 -16.95
N ALA A 21 -4.88 3.84 -16.06
CA ALA A 21 -4.62 5.24 -16.36
C ALA A 21 -3.35 5.42 -17.22
N THR A 22 -3.40 6.41 -18.11
CA THR A 22 -2.31 6.77 -19.03
C THR A 22 -1.95 8.26 -18.93
N GLY A 23 -0.73 8.62 -19.34
CA GLY A 23 -0.27 10.02 -19.35
C GLY A 23 -0.24 10.65 -17.95
N ASP A 24 -0.52 11.96 -17.88
CA ASP A 24 -0.40 12.73 -16.63
C ASP A 24 -1.38 12.28 -15.55
N ALA A 25 -2.56 11.77 -15.94
CA ALA A 25 -3.55 11.26 -15.01
C ALA A 25 -3.01 10.06 -14.20
N ARG A 26 -2.14 9.23 -14.82
CA ARG A 26 -1.51 8.10 -14.13
C ARG A 26 -0.66 8.59 -12.95
N ASN A 27 0.15 9.62 -13.14
CA ASN A 27 1.06 10.11 -12.11
C ASN A 27 0.32 10.59 -10.86
N THR A 28 -0.78 11.32 -11.05
CA THR A 28 -1.64 11.78 -9.95
C THR A 28 -2.25 10.61 -9.18
N VAL A 29 -2.81 9.64 -9.89
CA VAL A 29 -3.45 8.45 -9.30
C VAL A 29 -2.43 7.58 -8.55
N VAL A 30 -1.21 7.43 -9.09
CA VAL A 30 -0.11 6.71 -8.43
C VAL A 30 0.26 7.38 -7.10
N GLU A 31 0.40 8.70 -7.09
CA GLU A 31 0.72 9.43 -5.85
C GLU A 31 -0.41 9.39 -4.82
N ASP A 32 -1.67 9.41 -5.25
CA ASP A 32 -2.81 9.25 -4.35
C ASP A 32 -2.88 7.84 -3.74
N SER A 33 -2.62 6.79 -4.53
CA SER A 33 -2.50 5.41 -4.03
C SER A 33 -1.38 5.30 -2.98
N LYS A 34 -0.19 5.82 -3.30
CA LYS A 34 0.98 5.82 -2.42
C LYS A 34 0.71 6.55 -1.10
N LYS A 35 0.09 7.73 -1.13
CA LYS A 35 -0.26 8.48 0.09
C LYS A 35 -1.24 7.71 0.96
N ALA A 36 -2.27 7.11 0.37
CA ALA A 36 -3.26 6.33 1.11
C ALA A 36 -2.64 5.09 1.79
N TYR A 37 -1.79 4.35 1.06
CA TYR A 37 -1.07 3.22 1.63
C TYR A 37 -0.09 3.63 2.73
N GLN A 38 0.68 4.71 2.52
CA GLN A 38 1.65 5.17 3.52
C GLN A 38 0.96 5.61 4.82
N GLU A 39 -0.13 6.40 4.72
CA GLU A 39 -0.90 6.80 5.90
C GLU A 39 -1.50 5.58 6.62
N ALA A 40 -2.04 4.61 5.88
CA ALA A 40 -2.54 3.37 6.45
C ALA A 40 -1.41 2.61 7.19
N PHE A 41 -0.22 2.56 6.61
CA PHE A 41 0.92 1.80 7.12
C PHE A 41 1.47 2.41 8.40
N ASP A 42 1.60 3.73 8.46
CA ASP A 42 2.09 4.45 9.65
C ASP A 42 1.12 4.30 10.82
N ILE A 43 -0.19 4.36 10.55
CA ILE A 43 -1.24 4.12 11.57
C ILE A 43 -1.24 2.66 12.00
N ALA A 44 -1.11 1.70 11.08
CA ALA A 44 -1.07 0.28 11.42
C ALA A 44 0.15 -0.06 12.26
N LYS A 45 1.33 0.47 11.93
CA LYS A 45 2.58 0.25 12.67
C LYS A 45 2.50 0.76 14.11
N SER A 46 1.79 1.88 14.33
CA SER A 46 1.65 2.48 15.67
C SER A 46 0.50 1.92 16.51
N LYS A 47 -0.56 1.39 15.88
CA LYS A 47 -1.82 1.04 16.57
C LYS A 47 -2.25 -0.43 16.44
N MET A 48 -1.54 -1.27 15.69
CA MET A 48 -1.90 -2.68 15.48
C MET A 48 -0.71 -3.60 15.73
N GLN A 49 -1.00 -4.78 16.27
CA GLN A 49 -0.01 -5.85 16.38
C GLN A 49 0.49 -6.28 14.98
N PRO A 50 1.77 -6.66 14.82
CA PRO A 50 2.32 -7.10 13.54
C PRO A 50 1.51 -8.21 12.86
N THR A 51 1.01 -9.16 13.66
CA THR A 51 0.20 -10.30 13.21
C THR A 51 -1.25 -9.96 12.90
N HIS A 52 -1.68 -8.70 13.07
CA HIS A 52 -3.06 -8.31 12.82
C HIS A 52 -3.42 -8.45 11.32
N PRO A 53 -4.51 -9.16 10.94
CA PRO A 53 -4.80 -9.49 9.54
C PRO A 53 -4.89 -8.27 8.61
N ILE A 54 -5.47 -7.16 9.07
CA ILE A 54 -5.55 -5.91 8.29
C ILE A 54 -4.15 -5.31 8.04
N ARG A 55 -3.23 -5.40 9.00
CA ARG A 55 -1.86 -4.88 8.87
C ARG A 55 -1.07 -5.74 7.88
N LEU A 56 -1.16 -7.06 7.99
CA LEU A 56 -0.54 -8.00 7.04
C LEU A 56 -1.08 -7.80 5.63
N GLY A 57 -2.41 -7.75 5.47
CA GLY A 57 -3.05 -7.52 4.17
C GLY A 57 -2.73 -6.14 3.57
N LEU A 58 -2.54 -5.12 4.41
CA LEU A 58 -2.04 -3.82 3.97
C LEU A 58 -0.61 -3.91 3.46
N ALA A 59 0.29 -4.55 4.20
CA ALA A 59 1.68 -4.70 3.79
C ALA A 59 1.81 -5.48 2.49
N LEU A 60 1.06 -6.58 2.35
CA LEU A 60 0.97 -7.34 1.11
C LEU A 60 0.57 -6.43 -0.06
N ASN A 61 -0.57 -5.74 0.03
CA ASN A 61 -1.06 -4.91 -1.07
C ASN A 61 -0.12 -3.72 -1.38
N PHE A 62 0.52 -3.15 -0.37
CA PHE A 62 1.48 -2.06 -0.58
C PHE A 62 2.78 -2.57 -1.23
N SER A 63 3.20 -3.81 -0.95
CA SER A 63 4.32 -4.44 -1.66
C SER A 63 4.00 -4.69 -3.14
N VAL A 64 2.79 -5.17 -3.44
CA VAL A 64 2.30 -5.34 -4.83
C VAL A 64 2.28 -3.99 -5.56
N PHE A 65 1.75 -2.94 -4.93
CA PHE A 65 1.83 -1.58 -5.46
C PHE A 65 3.28 -1.16 -5.76
N CYS A 66 4.21 -1.42 -4.83
CA CYS A 66 5.61 -1.08 -5.03
C CYS A 66 6.23 -1.79 -6.24
N TYR A 67 5.85 -3.06 -6.46
CA TYR A 67 6.36 -3.88 -7.55
C TYR A 67 5.72 -3.49 -8.89
N GLU A 68 4.39 -3.51 -8.97
CA GLU A 68 3.65 -3.44 -10.23
C GLU A 68 3.41 -2.00 -10.72
N ILE A 69 3.28 -1.03 -9.81
CA ILE A 69 2.83 0.32 -10.18
C ILE A 69 3.98 1.30 -10.30
N ILE A 70 4.89 1.31 -9.32
CA ILE A 70 6.03 2.24 -9.27
C ILE A 70 7.35 1.59 -9.72
N ASN A 71 7.30 0.33 -10.16
CA ASN A 71 8.45 -0.42 -10.66
C ASN A 71 9.67 -0.40 -9.70
N SER A 72 9.39 -0.60 -8.40
CA SER A 72 10.41 -0.60 -7.33
C SER A 72 10.44 -1.95 -6.62
N PRO A 73 10.98 -3.00 -7.27
CA PRO A 73 10.98 -4.36 -6.72
C PRO A 73 11.79 -4.47 -5.42
N ALA A 74 12.90 -3.73 -5.29
CA ALA A 74 13.68 -3.70 -4.07
C ALA A 74 12.87 -3.21 -2.86
N ARG A 75 12.05 -2.17 -3.06
CA ARG A 75 11.17 -1.64 -2.02
C ARG A 75 10.03 -2.61 -1.69
N ALA A 76 9.46 -3.25 -2.71
CA ALA A 76 8.42 -4.27 -2.52
C ALA A 76 8.93 -5.43 -1.64
N CYS A 77 10.09 -5.99 -1.97
CA CYS A 77 10.71 -7.07 -1.22
C CYS A 77 11.05 -6.65 0.22
N HIS A 78 11.59 -5.44 0.42
CA HIS A 78 11.89 -4.93 1.75
C HIS A 78 10.62 -4.84 2.60
N LEU A 79 9.54 -4.29 2.06
CA LEU A 79 8.28 -4.10 2.78
C LEU A 79 7.60 -5.44 3.10
N ALA A 80 7.58 -6.37 2.16
CA ALA A 80 7.04 -7.72 2.37
C ALA A 80 7.86 -8.48 3.42
N LYS A 81 9.19 -8.42 3.34
CA LYS A 81 10.08 -9.07 4.32
C LYS A 81 9.92 -8.48 5.71
N GLN A 82 9.91 -7.16 5.83
CA GLN A 82 9.72 -6.50 7.12
C GLN A 82 8.39 -6.91 7.77
N ALA A 83 7.31 -7.00 6.99
CA ALA A 83 6.01 -7.42 7.52
C ALA A 83 5.93 -8.91 7.87
N PHE A 84 6.81 -9.75 7.32
CA PHE A 84 6.92 -11.17 7.65
C PHE A 84 7.80 -11.40 8.88
N ASP A 85 8.87 -10.62 9.02
CA ASP A 85 9.84 -10.70 10.13
C ASP A 85 9.33 -10.01 11.41
N ASP A 86 8.47 -8.98 11.30
CA ASP A 86 7.78 -8.27 12.41
C ASP A 86 6.73 -9.14 13.11
#